data_AF-A0A0G1S0G9-F1
#
_entry.id   AF-A0A0G1S0G9-F1
#
_cell.length_a   1.000
_cell.length_b   1.000
_cell.length_c   1.000
_cell.angle_alpha   90.00
_cell.angle_beta   90.00
_cell.angle_gamma   90.00
#
_symmetry.space_group_name_H-M   'P 1'
#
loop_
_entity.id
_entity.type
_entity.pdbx_description
1 polymer ?
#
loop_
_entity_poly.entity_id
_entity_poly.type
_entity_poly.pdbx_seq_one_letter_code
_entity_poly.pdbx_strand_id
1 'polypeptide(L)' 'MSGHSKWSKIKRQKAVSDVKKSKYFSKAAALIVIAAREKGGDPSTNPALRLVIEKAKAFDQARHRRN' A
#
# COMPACT_ATOMS: atom_id res chain seq x y z
N MET A 1 -2.34 -39.73 5.12
CA MET A 1 -1.32 -38.75 4.67
C MET A 1 -1.89 -37.34 4.82
N SER A 2 -1.64 -36.69 5.96
CA SER A 2 -2.14 -35.35 6.25
C SER A 2 -1.25 -34.30 5.59
N GLY A 3 -1.38 -34.16 4.26
CA GLY A 3 -0.57 -33.28 3.40
C GLY A 3 -0.88 -31.79 3.52
N HIS A 4 -1.22 -31.29 4.70
CA HIS A 4 -1.46 -29.86 4.92
C HIS A 4 -0.16 -29.18 5.35
N SER A 5 0.69 -28.91 4.37
CA SER A 5 1.85 -28.04 4.56
C SER A 5 1.38 -26.66 5.02
N LYS A 6 1.70 -26.31 6.28
CA LYS A 6 1.53 -24.96 6.85
C LYS A 6 2.06 -23.90 5.89
N TRP A 7 3.16 -24.20 5.21
CA TRP A 7 3.77 -23.34 4.20
C TRP A 7 2.87 -23.10 2.99
N SER A 8 2.23 -24.14 2.45
CA SER A 8 1.31 -23.99 1.31
C SER A 8 0.13 -23.06 1.62
N LYS A 9 -0.38 -23.10 2.86
CA LYS A 9 -1.44 -22.18 3.33
C LYS A 9 -0.95 -20.74 3.45
N ILE A 10 0.23 -20.54 4.05
CA ILE A 10 0.87 -19.22 4.17
C ILE A 10 1.14 -18.62 2.79
N LYS A 11 1.68 -19.41 1.85
CA LYS A 11 1.96 -18.98 0.47
C LYS A 11 0.70 -18.47 -0.23
N ARG A 12 -0.40 -19.22 -0.17
CA ARG A 12 -1.68 -18.80 -0.77
C ARG A 12 -2.23 -17.54 -0.13
N GLN A 13 -2.23 -17.48 1.20
CA GLN A 13 -2.72 -16.30 1.93
C GLN A 13 -1.89 -15.04 1.59
N LYS A 14 -0.56 -15.19 1.54
CA LYS A 14 0.37 -14.12 1.20
C LYS A 14 0.20 -13.65 -0.25
N ALA A 15 0.06 -14.58 -1.20
CA ALA A 15 -0.18 -14.23 -2.60
C ALA A 15 -1.44 -13.36 -2.78
N VAL A 16 -2.55 -13.71 -2.12
CA VAL A 16 -3.78 -12.92 -2.17
C VAL A 16 -3.59 -11.53 -1.55
N SER A 17 -2.88 -11.43 -0.42
CA SER A 17 -2.60 -10.14 0.20
C SER A 17 -1.68 -9.27 -0.65
N ASP A 18 -0.69 -9.88 -1.29
CA ASP A 18 0.33 -9.17 -2.07
C ASP A 18 -0.26 -8.63 -3.38
N VAL A 19 -1.19 -9.34 -4.02
CA VAL A 19 -1.94 -8.84 -5.19
C VAL A 19 -2.80 -7.61 -4.84
N LYS A 20 -3.43 -7.61 -3.67
CA LYS A 20 -4.22 -6.44 -3.22
C LYS A 20 -3.31 -5.25 -2.91
N LYS A 21 -2.17 -5.51 -2.26
CA LYS A 21 -1.16 -4.49 -1.93
C LYS A 21 -0.54 -3.87 -3.17
N SER A 22 -0.09 -4.69 -4.13
CA SER A 22 0.57 -4.18 -5.33
C SER A 22 -0.34 -3.24 -6.12
N LYS A 23 -1.61 -3.60 -6.31
CA LYS A 23 -2.61 -2.74 -6.97
C LYS A 23 -2.80 -1.41 -6.25
N TYR A 24 -2.84 -1.42 -4.92
CA TYR A 24 -2.96 -0.19 -4.14
C TYR A 24 -1.72 0.71 -4.28
N PHE A 25 -0.52 0.14 -4.14
CA PHE A 25 0.73 0.89 -4.26
C PHE A 25 0.93 1.48 -5.66
N SER A 26 0.60 0.75 -6.73
CA SER A 26 0.67 1.29 -8.09
C SER A 26 -0.26 2.50 -8.27
N LYS A 27 -1.49 2.44 -7.73
CA LYS A 27 -2.42 3.59 -7.76
C LYS A 27 -1.93 4.76 -6.92
N ALA A 28 -1.46 4.50 -5.70
CA ALA A 28 -0.94 5.54 -4.83
C ALA A 28 0.28 6.23 -5.45
N ALA A 29 1.21 5.47 -6.04
CA ALA A 29 2.37 6.03 -6.73
C ALA A 29 1.97 6.93 -7.91
N ALA A 30 1.02 6.50 -8.73
CA ALA A 30 0.51 7.32 -9.83
C ALA A 30 -0.10 8.64 -9.32
N LEU A 31 -0.91 8.57 -8.25
CA LEU A 31 -1.53 9.77 -7.65
C LEU A 31 -0.50 10.73 -7.05
N ILE A 32 0.56 10.21 -6.41
CA ILE A 32 1.66 11.04 -5.89
C ILE A 32 2.34 11.79 -7.03
N VAL A 33 2.65 11.10 -8.14
CA VAL A 33 3.30 11.71 -9.30
C VAL A 33 2.42 12.77 -9.94
N ILE A 34 1.12 12.52 -10.08
CA ILE A 34 0.18 13.51 -10.63
C ILE A 34 0.08 14.73 -9.71
N ALA A 35 -0.13 14.52 -8.41
CA ALA A 35 -0.22 15.61 -7.44
C ALA A 35 1.06 16.46 -7.40
N ALA A 36 2.23 15.80 -7.44
CA ALA A 36 3.52 16.49 -7.47
C ALA A 36 3.74 17.30 -8.76
N ARG A 37 3.21 16.83 -9.90
CA ARG A 37 3.27 17.56 -11.17
C ARG A 37 2.38 18.79 -11.20
N GLU A 38 1.21 18.76 -10.55
CA GLU A 38 0.23 19.85 -10.61
C GLU A 38 0.62 21.07 -9.77
N LYS A 39 1.18 20.87 -8.57
CA LYS A 39 1.47 21.96 -7.62
C LYS A 39 2.88 21.92 -7.01
N GLY A 40 3.78 21.14 -7.59
CA GLY A 40 5.15 20.97 -7.10
C GLY A 40 5.29 19.82 -6.09
N GLY A 41 6.54 19.41 -5.88
CA GLY A 41 6.90 18.23 -5.09
C GLY A 41 6.84 18.39 -3.56
N ASP A 42 6.47 19.57 -3.06
CA ASP A 42 6.47 19.87 -1.63
C ASP A 42 5.12 19.54 -0.97
N PRO A 43 5.08 18.58 -0.03
CA PRO A 43 3.85 18.21 0.67
C PRO A 43 3.31 19.31 1.60
N SER A 44 4.13 20.30 1.96
CA SER A 44 3.73 21.42 2.81
C SER A 44 2.89 22.46 2.06
N THR A 45 3.14 22.64 0.76
CA THR A 45 2.42 23.59 -0.11
C THR A 45 1.31 22.90 -0.89
N ASN A 46 1.35 21.57 -1.00
CA ASN A 46 0.35 20.76 -1.69
C ASN A 46 -0.42 19.84 -0.73
N PRO A 47 -1.62 20.26 -0.25
CA PRO A 47 -2.42 19.43 0.65
C PRO A 47 -2.92 18.14 -0.01
N ALA A 48 -3.09 18.11 -1.34
CA ALA A 48 -3.47 16.90 -2.05
C ALA A 48 -2.33 15.86 -1.99
N LEU A 49 -1.09 16.30 -2.20
CA LEU A 49 0.10 15.44 -2.06
C LEU A 49 0.24 14.90 -0.63
N ARG A 50 0.06 15.74 0.40
CA ARG A 50 0.06 15.30 1.81
C ARG A 50 -0.98 14.22 2.07
N LEU A 51 -2.22 14.42 1.64
CA LEU A 51 -3.30 13.45 1.84
C LEU A 51 -3.03 12.11 1.15
N VAL A 52 -2.47 12.13 -0.07
CA VAL A 52 -2.13 10.90 -0.79
C VAL A 52 -0.99 10.15 -0.07
N ILE A 53 0.02 10.86 0.42
CA ILE A 53 1.13 10.28 1.19
C ILE A 53 0.62 9.68 2.52
N GLU A 54 -0.26 10.38 3.23
CA GLU A 54 -0.86 9.88 4.47
C GLU A 54 -1.71 8.63 4.24
N LYS A 55 -2.55 8.61 3.19
CA LYS A 55 -3.32 7.42 2.81
C LYS A 55 -2.40 6.26 2.41
N ALA A 56 -1.30 6.52 1.72
CA ALA A 56 -0.33 5.49 1.37
C ALA A 56 0.33 4.87 2.62
N LYS A 57 0.74 5.71 3.59
CA LYS A 57 1.32 5.27 4.87
C LYS A 57 0.33 4.54 5.76
N ALA A 58 -0.92 5.02 5.85
CA ALA A 58 -1.96 4.39 6.66
C ALA A 58 -2.26 2.97 6.20
N PHE A 59 -2.26 2.71 4.89
CA PHE A 59 -2.48 1.37 4.34
C PHE A 59 -1.38 0.37 4.74
N ASP A 60 -0.13 0.83 4.84
CA ASP A 60 0.97 -0.03 5.29
C ASP A 60 0.97 -0.21 6.82
N GLN A 61 0.77 0.88 7.56
CA GLN A 61 0.76 0.88 9.03
C GLN A 61 -0.43 0.14 9.66
N ALA A 62 -1.58 0.04 8.99
CA ALA A 62 -2.74 -0.76 9.44
C ALA A 62 -2.43 -2.27 9.59
N ARG A 63 -1.28 -2.73 9.09
CA ARG A 63 -0.76 -4.08 9.34
C ARG A 63 0.02 -4.20 10.64
N HIS A 64 0.74 -3.14 11.05
CA HIS A 64 1.60 -3.16 12.24
C HIS A 64 0.85 -2.80 13.54
N ARG A 65 -0.28 -2.08 13.46
CA ARG A 65 -1.09 -1.70 14.64
C ARG A 65 -2.13 -2.74 15.08
N ARG A 66 -2.12 -3.94 14.51
CA ARG A 66 -2.95 -5.06 14.98
C ARG A 66 -2.11 -5.94 15.90
N ASN A 67 -1.93 -5.46 17.13
CA ASN A 67 -1.57 -6.28 18.28
C ASN A 67 -2.67 -6.09 19.32
#